data_AF-A0A660ZWF1-F1
#
_entry.id   AF-A0A660ZWF1-F1
#
_cell.length_a   1.000
_cell.length_b   1.000
_cell.length_c   1.000
_cell.angle_alpha   90.00
_cell.angle_beta   90.00
_cell.angle_gamma   90.00
#
_symmetry.space_group_name_H-M   'P 1'
#
loop_
_entity.id
_entity.type
_entity.pdbx_description
1 polymer ?
#
loop_
_entity_poly.entity_id
_entity_poly.type
_entity_poly.pdbx_seq_one_letter_code
_entity_poly.pdbx_strand_id
1 'polypeptide(L)'
;MDTSLTLILVTLLSTTISGAVGMGGGTILAAVMATLLPARAVVPLHGIIQVCSNSSRGLLLWRHIEWKILALYVPLQLIGVWVAIRWFWSGETFDWFRPTLGAFVLTSILWNRFKPKRLIVPRTIFALAGFGGGLLTVLVGVTGPWVSAFFLRDDLSK
;
A
#
# COMPACT_ATOMS: atom_id res chain seq x y z
N MET A 1 -8.39 22.86 15.03
CA MET A 1 -7.00 22.37 14.90
C MET A 1 -6.60 22.56 13.44
N ASP A 2 -5.44 23.13 13.15
CA ASP A 2 -4.96 23.32 11.78
C ASP A 2 -4.85 21.95 11.06
N THR A 3 -5.30 21.86 9.81
CA THR A 3 -5.21 20.65 8.98
C THR A 3 -3.77 20.17 8.90
N SER A 4 -2.82 21.10 8.81
CA SER A 4 -1.38 20.80 8.75
C SER A 4 -0.90 20.10 10.02
N LEU A 5 -1.27 20.63 11.19
CA LEU A 5 -0.92 20.02 12.48
C LEU A 5 -1.53 18.62 12.61
N THR A 6 -2.78 18.44 12.17
CA THR A 6 -3.46 17.14 12.18
C THR A 6 -2.71 16.13 11.31
N LEU A 7 -2.31 16.52 10.10
CA LEU A 7 -1.56 15.65 9.20
C LEU A 7 -0.17 15.30 9.74
N ILE A 8 0.53 16.23 10.40
CA ILE A 8 1.82 15.95 11.04
C ILE A 8 1.66 14.90 12.14
N LEU A 9 0.69 15.09 13.05
CA LEU A 9 0.45 14.16 14.14
C LEU A 9 0.03 12.78 13.64
N VAL A 10 -0.90 12.72 12.69
CA VAL A 10 -1.36 11.46 12.12
C VAL A 10 -0.27 10.76 11.33
N THR A 11 0.57 11.50 10.60
CA THR A 11 1.74 10.94 9.91
C THR A 11 2.68 10.31 10.93
N LEU A 12 3.08 11.04 11.97
CA LEU A 12 3.97 10.54 13.02
C LEU A 12 3.44 9.27 13.67
N LEU A 13 2.17 9.28 14.09
CA LEU A 13 1.52 8.12 14.72
C LEU A 13 1.45 6.94 13.74
N SER A 14 0.99 7.18 12.51
CA SER A 14 0.82 6.14 11.49
C SER A 14 2.16 5.51 11.10
N THR A 15 3.20 6.30 10.89
CA THR A 15 4.53 5.77 10.55
C THR A 15 5.13 5.00 11.72
N THR A 16 4.88 5.44 12.97
CA THR A 16 5.31 4.73 14.17
C THR A 16 4.60 3.38 14.30
N ILE A 17 3.28 3.34 14.11
CA ILE A 17 2.50 2.09 14.09
C ILE A 17 3.02 1.16 13.00
N SER A 18 3.27 1.70 11.80
CA SER A 18 3.84 0.92 10.71
C SER A 18 5.21 0.36 11.05
N GLY A 19 6.05 1.11 11.77
CA GLY A 19 7.34 0.64 12.28
C GLY A 19 7.21 -0.47 13.32
N ALA A 20 6.31 -0.30 14.31
CA ALA A 20 6.16 -1.23 15.42
C ALA A 20 5.41 -2.52 15.05
N VAL A 21 4.34 -2.42 14.26
CA VAL A 21 3.46 -3.55 13.88
C VAL A 21 3.85 -4.13 12.51
N GLY A 22 4.73 -3.44 11.76
CA GLY A 22 5.18 -3.83 10.43
C GLY A 22 4.27 -3.35 9.29
N MET A 23 2.96 -3.24 9.52
CA MET A 23 1.96 -2.88 8.50
C MET A 23 0.77 -2.08 9.07
N GLY A 24 0.01 -1.42 8.19
CA GLY A 24 -1.30 -0.84 8.51
C GLY A 24 -1.28 0.68 8.73
N GLY A 25 -0.17 1.23 9.20
CA GLY A 25 -0.02 2.67 9.37
C GLY A 25 -0.28 3.48 8.09
N GLY A 26 0.24 3.01 6.95
CA GLY A 26 -0.06 3.64 5.65
C GLY A 26 -1.56 3.66 5.31
N THR A 27 -2.32 2.65 5.72
CA THR A 27 -3.78 2.60 5.51
C THR A 27 -4.50 3.65 6.35
N ILE A 28 -4.10 3.80 7.62
CA ILE A 28 -4.64 4.82 8.52
C ILE A 28 -4.36 6.21 7.95
N LEU A 29 -3.12 6.47 7.52
CA LEU A 29 -2.72 7.74 6.95
C LEU A 29 -3.52 8.09 5.69
N ALA A 30 -3.67 7.13 4.75
CA ALA A 30 -4.44 7.33 3.53
C ALA A 30 -5.92 7.64 3.82
N ALA A 31 -6.53 6.93 4.78
CA ALA A 31 -7.92 7.16 5.18
C ALA A 31 -8.11 8.58 5.75
N VAL A 32 -7.21 9.05 6.61
CA VAL A 32 -7.27 10.41 7.16
C VAL A 32 -6.99 11.47 6.10
N MET A 33 -6.00 11.25 5.22
CA MET A 33 -5.75 12.18 4.11
C MET A 33 -6.98 12.32 3.20
N ALA A 34 -7.69 11.22 2.92
CA ALA A 34 -8.87 11.26 2.06
C ALA A 34 -10.04 12.08 2.64
N THR A 35 -10.12 12.25 3.96
CA THR A 35 -11.12 13.11 4.61
C THR A 35 -10.70 14.58 4.68
N LEU A 36 -9.39 14.86 4.72
CA LEU A 36 -8.86 16.22 4.92
C LEU A 36 -8.40 16.90 3.63
N LEU A 37 -8.03 16.14 2.60
CA LEU A 37 -7.39 16.63 1.38
C LEU A 37 -8.26 16.39 0.14
N PRO A 38 -8.04 17.17 -0.93
CA PRO A 38 -8.57 16.84 -2.25
C PRO A 38 -8.08 15.47 -2.71
N ALA A 39 -8.95 14.65 -3.31
CA ALA A 39 -8.65 13.26 -3.69
C ALA A 39 -7.36 13.12 -4.54
N ARG A 40 -7.16 14.04 -5.50
CA ARG A 40 -5.96 14.09 -6.35
C ARG A 40 -4.65 14.25 -5.57
N ALA A 41 -4.68 14.89 -4.41
CA ALA A 41 -3.49 15.16 -3.59
C ALA A 41 -3.13 13.98 -2.67
N VAL A 42 -4.10 13.10 -2.36
CA VAL A 42 -3.93 12.02 -1.39
C VAL A 42 -2.84 11.05 -1.84
N VAL A 43 -2.94 10.51 -3.06
CA VAL A 43 -1.99 9.48 -3.54
C VAL A 43 -0.56 10.01 -3.65
N PRO A 44 -0.28 11.18 -4.26
CA PRO A 44 1.09 11.71 -4.32
C PRO A 44 1.69 12.02 -2.95
N LEU A 45 0.93 12.67 -2.05
CA LEU A 45 1.42 13.03 -0.72
C LEU A 45 1.68 11.80 0.13
N HIS A 46 0.74 10.84 0.12
CA HIS A 46 0.92 9.56 0.78
C HIS A 46 2.14 8.82 0.23
N GLY A 47 2.31 8.76 -1.10
CA GLY A 47 3.45 8.13 -1.74
C GLY A 47 4.79 8.68 -1.27
N ILE A 48 4.95 10.00 -1.20
CA ILE A 48 6.19 10.64 -0.70
C ILE A 48 6.47 10.23 0.74
N ILE A 49 5.46 10.33 1.62
CA ILE A 49 5.59 9.97 3.03
C ILE A 49 5.97 8.48 3.18
N GLN A 50 5.35 7.61 2.39
CA GLN A 50 5.62 6.18 2.43
C GLN A 50 6.97 5.81 1.85
N VAL A 51 7.47 6.50 0.82
CA VAL A 51 8.84 6.30 0.33
C VAL A 51 9.81 6.61 1.47
N CYS A 52 9.67 7.75 2.15
CA CYS A 52 10.53 8.10 3.29
C CYS A 52 10.43 7.08 4.44
N SER A 53 9.22 6.73 4.87
CA SER A 53 8.97 5.83 6.01
C SER A 53 9.35 4.37 5.72
N ASN A 54 9.13 3.88 4.50
CA ASN A 54 9.42 2.49 4.15
C ASN A 54 10.88 2.30 3.76
N SER A 55 11.53 3.30 3.16
CA SER A 55 12.94 3.21 2.77
C SER A 55 13.84 3.09 3.99
N SER A 56 13.56 3.84 5.07
CA SER A 56 14.33 3.70 6.31
C SER A 56 14.28 2.26 6.87
N ARG A 57 13.10 1.63 6.86
CA ARG A 57 12.91 0.22 7.25
C ARG A 57 13.59 -0.74 6.28
N GLY A 58 13.46 -0.50 4.97
CA GLY A 58 14.11 -1.29 3.93
C GLY A 58 15.64 -1.28 4.04
N LEU A 59 16.23 -0.13 4.37
CA LEU A 59 17.68 0.00 4.60
C LEU A 59 18.13 -0.74 5.87
N LEU A 60 17.38 -0.64 6.97
CA LEU A 60 17.68 -1.37 8.20
C LEU A 60 17.59 -2.88 8.01
N LEU A 61 16.61 -3.34 7.23
CA LEU A 61 16.35 -4.76 6.98
C LEU A 61 16.93 -5.28 5.66
N TRP A 62 17.85 -4.55 5.01
CA TRP A 62 18.26 -4.84 3.63
C TRP A 62 18.81 -6.26 3.43
N ARG A 63 19.47 -6.82 4.46
CA ARG A 63 20.01 -8.19 4.48
C ARG A 63 18.93 -9.28 4.56
N HIS A 64 17.72 -8.93 5.01
CA HIS A 64 16.59 -9.83 5.12
C HIS A 64 15.64 -9.74 3.91
N ILE A 65 16.00 -8.96 2.89
CA ILE A 65 15.20 -8.83 1.67
C ILE A 65 15.41 -10.06 0.79
N GLU A 66 14.32 -10.75 0.46
CA GLU A 66 14.28 -11.81 -0.54
C GLU A 66 14.33 -11.21 -1.96
N TRP A 67 15.53 -10.94 -2.45
CA TRP A 67 15.78 -10.28 -3.75
C TRP A 67 15.11 -10.98 -4.94
N LYS A 68 14.95 -12.31 -4.89
CA LYS A 68 14.24 -13.07 -5.93
C LYS A 68 12.77 -12.69 -6.03
N ILE A 69 12.11 -12.45 -4.89
CA ILE A 69 10.71 -12.00 -4.85
C ILE A 69 10.62 -10.56 -5.34
N LEU A 70 11.53 -9.70 -4.89
CA LEU A 70 11.58 -8.31 -5.32
C LEU A 70 11.74 -8.19 -6.85
N ALA A 71 12.62 -9.00 -7.45
CA ALA A 71 12.85 -9.03 -8.89
C ALA A 71 11.63 -9.48 -9.71
N LEU A 72 10.76 -10.31 -9.15
CA LEU A 72 9.48 -10.69 -9.78
C LEU A 72 8.44 -9.58 -9.63
N TYR A 73 8.39 -8.94 -8.45
CA TYR A 73 7.35 -7.99 -8.08
C TYR A 73 7.52 -6.62 -8.75
N VAL A 74 8.72 -6.03 -8.66
CA VAL A 74 8.96 -4.62 -9.04
C VAL A 74 8.68 -4.34 -10.52
N PRO A 75 9.17 -5.14 -11.50
CA PRO A 75 8.93 -4.82 -12.92
C PRO A 75 7.44 -4.78 -13.27
N LEU A 76 6.67 -5.76 -12.78
CA LEU A 76 5.24 -5.82 -13.01
C LEU A 76 4.50 -4.74 -12.23
N GLN A 77 4.98 -4.36 -11.05
CA GLN A 77 4.45 -3.21 -10.32
C GLN A 77 4.59 -1.91 -11.10
N LEU A 78 5.75 -1.65 -11.69
CA LEU A 78 5.97 -0.45 -12.51
C LEU A 78 5.04 -0.44 -13.73
N ILE A 79 4.83 -1.60 -14.37
CA ILE A 79 3.85 -1.74 -15.46
C ILE A 79 2.43 -1.46 -14.94
N GLY A 80 2.05 -2.00 -13.78
CA GLY A 80 0.75 -1.74 -13.16
C GLY A 80 0.53 -0.26 -12.86
N VAL A 81 1.52 0.43 -12.29
CA VAL A 81 1.46 1.89 -12.06
C VAL A 81 1.29 2.62 -13.38
N TRP A 82 2.08 2.30 -14.40
CA TRP A 82 2.01 2.94 -15.71
C TRP A 82 0.62 2.77 -16.34
N VAL A 83 0.07 1.55 -16.33
CA VAL A 83 -1.30 1.29 -16.79
C VAL A 83 -2.29 2.12 -15.98
N ALA A 84 -2.22 2.09 -14.65
CA ALA A 84 -3.22 2.78 -13.86
C ALA A 84 -3.19 4.31 -14.02
N ILE A 85 -2.00 4.91 -14.16
CA ILE A 85 -1.89 6.34 -14.46
C ILE A 85 -2.58 6.67 -15.80
N ARG A 86 -2.30 5.86 -16.85
CA ARG A 86 -2.85 6.09 -18.19
C ARG A 86 -4.38 6.02 -18.24
N TRP A 87 -4.97 5.11 -17.49
CA TRP A 87 -6.39 4.79 -17.59
C TRP A 87 -7.26 5.44 -16.51
N PHE A 88 -6.72 5.67 -15.30
CA PHE A 88 -7.50 6.16 -14.15
C PHE A 88 -7.10 7.56 -13.68
N TRP A 89 -5.91 8.06 -14.05
CA TRP A 89 -5.42 9.35 -13.56
C TRP A 89 -5.59 10.51 -14.57
N SER A 90 -6.28 10.28 -15.70
CA SER A 90 -6.46 11.25 -16.78
C SER A 90 -7.75 12.08 -16.71
N GLY A 91 -8.72 11.71 -15.86
CA GLY A 91 -10.03 12.38 -15.77
C GLY A 91 -10.00 13.71 -15.02
N GLU A 92 -11.02 14.55 -15.23
CA GLU A 92 -11.23 15.84 -14.54
C GLU A 92 -11.82 15.69 -13.14
N THR A 93 -12.60 14.63 -12.88
CA THR A 93 -13.22 14.36 -11.59
C THR A 93 -12.66 13.09 -10.92
N PHE A 94 -12.59 13.10 -9.59
CA PHE A 94 -11.99 12.04 -8.77
C PHE A 94 -13.01 11.44 -7.79
N ASP A 95 -14.30 11.53 -8.10
CA ASP A 95 -15.39 11.14 -7.20
C ASP A 95 -15.38 9.63 -6.91
N TRP A 96 -14.79 8.84 -7.82
CA TRP A 96 -14.59 7.41 -7.64
C TRP A 96 -13.56 7.08 -6.54
N PHE A 97 -12.60 7.96 -6.26
CA PHE A 97 -11.45 7.64 -5.40
C PHE A 97 -11.86 7.29 -3.96
N ARG A 98 -12.69 8.12 -3.32
CA ARG A 98 -13.07 7.93 -1.91
C ARG A 98 -13.89 6.63 -1.71
N PRO A 99 -14.92 6.34 -2.52
CA PRO A 99 -15.60 5.04 -2.49
C PRO A 99 -14.66 3.86 -2.74
N THR A 100 -13.75 3.95 -3.71
CA THR A 100 -12.82 2.86 -4.01
C THR A 100 -11.85 2.61 -2.85
N LEU A 101 -11.29 3.66 -2.25
CA LEU A 101 -10.45 3.56 -1.06
C LEU A 101 -11.23 2.94 0.12
N GLY A 102 -12.44 3.43 0.40
CA GLY A 102 -13.28 2.92 1.47
C GLY A 102 -13.61 1.44 1.29
N ALA A 103 -14.03 1.05 0.08
CA ALA A 103 -14.29 -0.34 -0.28
C ALA A 103 -13.04 -1.21 -0.10
N PHE A 104 -11.87 -0.75 -0.55
CA PHE A 104 -10.61 -1.46 -0.38
C PHE A 104 -10.22 -1.66 1.09
N VAL A 105 -10.38 -0.63 1.93
CA VAL A 105 -10.10 -0.74 3.37
C VAL A 105 -11.04 -1.74 4.04
N LEU A 106 -12.34 -1.68 3.74
CA LEU A 106 -13.33 -2.60 4.28
C LEU A 106 -13.05 -4.04 3.85
N THR A 107 -12.85 -4.28 2.55
CA THR A 107 -12.54 -5.62 2.04
C THR A 107 -11.23 -6.17 2.62
N SER A 108 -10.24 -5.30 2.86
CA SER A 108 -8.99 -5.68 3.53
C SER A 108 -9.20 -6.13 4.98
N ILE A 109 -10.11 -5.48 5.72
CA ILE A 109 -10.46 -5.88 7.10
C ILE A 109 -11.19 -7.24 7.08
N LEU A 110 -12.17 -7.40 6.19
CA LEU A 110 -12.89 -8.66 5.97
C LEU A 110 -11.92 -9.80 5.62
N TRP A 111 -10.99 -9.55 4.69
CA TRP A 111 -9.97 -10.52 4.32
C TRP A 111 -9.11 -10.93 5.52
N ASN A 112 -8.64 -9.97 6.32
CA ASN A 112 -7.85 -10.28 7.51
C ASN A 112 -8.60 -11.14 8.54
N ARG A 113 -9.93 -11.03 8.60
CA ARG A 113 -10.78 -11.86 9.46
C ARG A 113 -10.98 -13.28 8.93
N PHE A 114 -11.16 -13.44 7.61
CA PHE A 114 -11.58 -14.69 6.98
C PHE A 114 -10.49 -15.39 6.16
N LYS A 115 -9.26 -14.85 6.12
CA LYS A 115 -8.17 -15.42 5.34
C LYS A 115 -7.86 -16.87 5.75
N PRO A 116 -7.49 -17.73 4.78
CA PRO A 116 -6.99 -19.05 5.09
C PRO A 116 -5.68 -18.96 5.88
N LYS A 117 -5.44 -19.92 6.77
CA LYS A 117 -4.23 -19.94 7.62
C LYS A 117 -2.94 -20.13 6.82
N ARG A 118 -3.02 -20.75 5.63
CA ARG A 118 -1.90 -21.03 4.72
C ARG A 118 -2.35 -20.93 3.29
N LEU A 119 -1.54 -20.32 2.44
CA LEU A 119 -1.74 -20.26 0.99
C LEU A 119 -0.48 -20.82 0.31
N ILE A 120 -0.59 -22.02 -0.25
CA ILE A 120 0.49 -22.62 -1.04
C ILE A 120 0.32 -22.15 -2.48
N VAL A 121 1.03 -21.08 -2.82
CA VAL A 121 1.05 -20.50 -4.18
C VAL A 121 2.46 -20.61 -4.77
N PRO A 122 2.66 -20.57 -6.09
CA PRO A 122 4.01 -20.52 -6.67
C PRO A 122 4.66 -19.15 -6.41
N ARG A 123 5.99 -19.05 -6.40
CA ARG A 123 6.69 -17.75 -6.22
C ARG A 123 6.41 -16.77 -7.37
N THR A 124 6.05 -17.27 -8.55
CA THR A 124 5.65 -16.46 -9.71
C THR A 124 4.41 -15.61 -9.45
N ILE A 125 3.58 -15.95 -8.45
CA ILE A 125 2.43 -15.13 -8.06
C ILE A 125 2.82 -13.71 -7.66
N PHE A 126 4.05 -13.51 -7.16
CA PHE A 126 4.55 -12.19 -6.78
C PHE A 126 4.68 -11.24 -7.98
N ALA A 127 4.80 -11.75 -9.21
CA ALA A 127 4.73 -10.93 -10.41
C ALA A 127 3.31 -10.35 -10.61
N LEU A 128 2.27 -11.18 -10.47
CA LEU A 128 0.88 -10.73 -10.53
C LEU A 128 0.51 -9.85 -9.33
N ALA A 129 1.03 -10.17 -8.14
CA ALA A 129 0.90 -9.31 -6.97
C ALA A 129 1.56 -7.95 -7.20
N GLY A 130 2.69 -7.92 -7.90
CA GLY A 130 3.37 -6.70 -8.36
C GLY A 130 2.45 -5.86 -9.23
N PHE A 131 1.94 -6.45 -10.31
CA PHE A 131 1.02 -5.77 -11.24
C PHE A 131 -0.22 -5.23 -10.53
N GLY A 132 -0.93 -6.06 -9.77
CA GLY A 132 -2.11 -5.64 -9.00
C GLY A 132 -1.77 -4.58 -7.95
N GLY A 133 -0.60 -4.70 -7.31
CA GLY A 133 -0.09 -3.71 -6.37
C GLY A 133 0.15 -2.37 -7.04
N GLY A 134 0.73 -2.36 -8.24
CA GLY A 134 0.93 -1.15 -9.03
C GLY A 134 -0.38 -0.46 -9.40
N LEU A 135 -1.40 -1.23 -9.82
CA LEU A 135 -2.73 -0.69 -10.08
C LEU A 135 -3.33 -0.05 -8.82
N LEU A 136 -3.29 -0.77 -7.70
CA LEU A 136 -3.84 -0.32 -6.42
C LEU A 136 -3.12 0.89 -5.85
N THR A 137 -1.80 1.05 -6.09
CA THR A 137 -1.06 2.25 -5.69
C THR A 137 -1.71 3.51 -6.25
N VAL A 138 -2.18 3.49 -7.50
CA VAL A 138 -2.81 4.65 -8.13
C VAL A 138 -4.30 4.76 -7.75
N LEU A 139 -5.01 3.63 -7.70
CA LEU A 139 -6.45 3.61 -7.44
C LEU A 139 -6.82 3.99 -6.00
N VAL A 140 -6.04 3.52 -5.02
CA VAL A 140 -6.37 3.70 -3.60
C VAL A 140 -5.24 4.34 -2.79
N GLY A 141 -4.04 4.48 -3.35
CA GLY A 141 -2.90 5.06 -2.62
C GLY A 141 -2.27 4.12 -1.60
N VAL A 142 -2.91 3.00 -1.24
CA VAL A 142 -2.40 2.07 -0.23
C VAL A 142 -2.42 0.61 -0.70
N THR A 143 -1.28 -0.07 -0.58
CA THR A 143 -1.11 -1.44 -1.05
C THR A 143 -0.70 -2.43 0.06
N GLY A 144 -0.48 -1.96 1.29
CA GLY A 144 -0.05 -2.82 2.40
C GLY A 144 -0.94 -4.07 2.59
N PRO A 145 -2.27 -3.91 2.72
CA PRO A 145 -3.18 -5.06 2.84
C PRO A 145 -3.15 -6.01 1.64
N TRP A 146 -2.94 -5.47 0.44
CA TRP A 146 -2.79 -6.28 -0.77
C TRP A 146 -1.54 -7.15 -0.70
N VAL A 147 -0.39 -6.55 -0.40
CA VAL A 147 0.89 -7.27 -0.39
C VAL A 147 0.94 -8.31 0.75
N SER A 148 0.37 -8.02 1.92
CA SER A 148 0.32 -9.01 3.02
C SER A 148 -0.50 -10.25 2.72
N ALA A 149 -1.49 -10.18 1.83
CA ALA A 149 -2.25 -11.35 1.43
C ALA A 149 -1.36 -12.43 0.75
N PHE A 150 -0.25 -12.03 0.14
CA PHE A 150 0.69 -12.92 -0.55
C PHE A 150 1.83 -13.44 0.35
N PHE A 151 1.99 -12.88 1.55
CA PHE A 151 2.99 -13.31 2.54
C PHE A 151 2.47 -14.38 3.52
N LEU A 152 1.30 -14.98 3.25
CA LEU A 152 0.73 -16.10 4.01
C LEU A 152 1.37 -17.46 3.65
N ARG A 153 2.70 -17.52 3.67
CA ARG A 153 3.49 -18.70 3.28
C ARG A 153 4.46 -19.10 4.39
N ASP A 154 4.75 -20.39 4.48
CA ASP A 154 5.65 -20.96 5.48
C ASP A 154 7.13 -20.89 5.07
N ASP A 155 7.45 -20.55 3.80
CA ASP A 155 8.82 -20.55 3.25
C ASP A 155 9.58 -19.22 3.41
N LEU A 156 8.99 -18.25 4.10
CA LEU A 156 9.62 -16.99 4.45
C LEU A 156 9.84 -16.94 5.96
N SER A 157 11.08 -16.72 6.40
CA SER A 157 11.38 -16.48 7.82
C SER A 157 10.69 -15.19 8.26
N LYS A 158 10.05 -15.21 9.43
CA LYS A 158 9.46 -14.03 10.07
C LYS A 158 10.53 -13.04 10.50
#